data_AF-A0A6L5Y446-F1
#
_entry.id   AF-A0A6L5Y446-F1
#
_cell.length_a   1.000
_cell.length_b   1.000
_cell.length_c   1.000
_cell.angle_alpha   90.00
_cell.angle_beta   90.00
_cell.angle_gamma   90.00
#
_symmetry.space_group_name_H-M   'P 1'
#
loop_
_entity.id
_entity.type
_entity.pdbx_description
1 polymer ?
#
loop_
_entity_poly.entity_id
_entity_poly.type
_entity_poly.pdbx_seq_one_letter_code
_entity_poly.pdbx_strand_id
1 'polypeptide(L)'
;MLKKTMIALLIVVMTVTFMPSLAFAADSGSAKTNTKTTGKVSIGKQKLSKKKIGAIIRNDEEDVSLTNIKEMLRDAIKSTWNESVEEEEDYCPEVWNEMQTAYDTVMKKVNDATSADEIIEGYFFFFIIVPDEILEPIQTIEALGSQTKQYVTGASDLRDMKTELKKDAKKALSGYKASDYNSYYRGLINDRRAELAEKIDKVSTFREYALVAAEVEEIEENEEDSYIEIDEDSEDEEEGISVGNWVYTNQEMSAARKLLVKWAKEYIRQDLPDMGYKGKKDAFDGQLKTFKAQIKKDEIMTVMLKRYDHFLQDVTKAAGIDESQMEEASGGDIVRLKKKMKQIFYQYKKRDYSSDNWDKLGTIYEKYIDRADMMYLQVQVRDSVVDEMKAEMDKVPDKKKELKKLKGKYRKNLKKYLNGKKYNQKKAKPIVRKALKAVSDSQDPEELRNLYKSYTRALKKTLRSFRIKTGKSGAGTVSKSKTVKYGKKYVVKVTPRAGHRTVSVKIDGKYRKLKNKYTFKSVKKSHTVYAVFQ
;
A
#
# COMPACT_ATOMS: atom_id res chain seq x y z
N MET A 1 -6.28 8.51 16.44
CA MET A 1 -5.00 9.17 16.08
C MET A 1 -4.47 8.75 14.71
N LEU A 2 -4.28 7.45 14.40
CA LEU A 2 -3.68 6.97 13.13
C LEU A 2 -4.12 7.69 11.84
N LYS A 3 -5.41 7.95 11.55
CA LYS A 3 -5.78 8.64 10.28
C LYS A 3 -5.38 10.13 10.22
N LYS A 4 -5.57 10.92 11.29
CA LYS A 4 -5.10 12.32 11.33
C LYS A 4 -3.58 12.39 11.44
N THR A 5 -2.95 11.46 12.16
CA THR A 5 -1.49 11.30 12.25
C THR A 5 -0.88 10.83 10.93
N MET A 6 -1.51 9.93 10.17
CA MET A 6 -1.08 9.49 8.84
C MET A 6 -1.30 10.57 7.78
N ILE A 7 -2.42 11.30 7.85
CA ILE A 7 -2.66 12.48 6.99
C ILE A 7 -1.62 13.56 7.29
N ALA A 8 -1.30 13.81 8.57
CA ALA A 8 -0.25 14.73 8.97
C ALA A 8 1.14 14.24 8.50
N LEU A 9 1.48 12.95 8.66
CA LEU A 9 2.74 12.38 8.18
C LEU A 9 2.88 12.42 6.64
N LEU A 10 1.78 12.24 5.90
CA LEU A 10 1.75 12.39 4.44
C LEU A 10 1.81 13.87 3.98
N ILE A 11 1.49 14.84 4.85
CA ILE A 11 1.48 16.28 4.53
C ILE A 11 2.79 16.97 4.96
N VAL A 12 3.31 16.68 6.16
CA VAL A 12 4.44 17.37 6.79
C VAL A 12 5.74 17.22 5.99
N VAL A 13 5.96 16.09 5.31
CA VAL A 13 7.20 15.91 4.55
C VAL A 13 7.17 16.65 3.19
N MET A 14 5.99 16.86 2.61
CA MET A 14 5.86 17.65 1.36
C MET A 14 6.06 19.16 1.58
N THR A 15 5.92 19.66 2.81
CA THR A 15 6.20 21.06 3.14
C THR A 15 7.67 21.31 3.51
N VAL A 16 8.34 20.31 4.12
CA VAL A 16 9.74 20.44 4.59
C VAL A 16 10.77 20.19 3.47
N THR A 17 10.41 19.43 2.42
CA THR A 17 11.34 19.13 1.30
C THR A 17 11.29 20.12 0.14
N PHE A 18 10.41 21.12 0.18
CA PHE A 18 10.08 21.98 -0.98
C PHE A 18 10.01 23.50 -0.68
N MET A 19 10.94 24.02 0.12
CA MET A 19 11.29 25.44 0.05
C MET A 19 12.82 25.60 0.00
N PRO A 20 13.40 26.53 -0.78
CA PRO A 20 12.86 27.39 -1.85
C PRO A 20 13.63 27.23 -3.20
N SER A 21 12.97 27.31 -4.36
CA SER A 21 12.88 28.58 -5.09
C SER A 21 11.92 28.49 -6.28
N LEU A 22 10.73 29.08 -6.12
CA LEU A 22 9.94 29.59 -7.23
C LEU A 22 10.63 30.87 -7.74
N ALA A 23 11.56 30.77 -8.69
CA ALA A 23 11.98 31.94 -9.47
C ALA A 23 12.68 31.56 -10.79
N PHE A 24 12.09 32.05 -11.90
CA PHE A 24 12.64 32.18 -13.27
C PHE A 24 12.58 30.96 -14.21
N ALA A 25 11.45 30.89 -14.92
CA ALA A 25 11.40 30.39 -16.28
C ALA A 25 11.89 31.49 -17.26
N ALA A 26 12.94 31.23 -18.04
CA ALA A 26 13.19 31.86 -19.34
C ALA A 26 14.25 31.09 -20.16
N ASP A 27 13.74 30.32 -21.12
CA ASP A 27 14.21 30.11 -22.50
C ASP A 27 15.71 29.88 -22.83
N SER A 28 15.97 28.69 -23.40
CA SER A 28 16.51 28.48 -24.77
C SER A 28 17.74 27.56 -24.87
N GLY A 29 17.71 26.68 -25.89
CA GLY A 29 18.90 26.40 -26.69
C GLY A 29 19.68 25.10 -26.45
N SER A 30 19.18 24.01 -27.03
CA SER A 30 19.92 22.86 -27.58
C SER A 30 21.46 22.97 -27.74
N ALA A 31 22.22 21.96 -27.27
CA ALA A 31 23.30 21.33 -28.05
C ALA A 31 23.77 19.98 -27.46
N LYS A 32 24.00 19.01 -28.35
CA LYS A 32 24.63 17.68 -28.11
C LYS A 32 26.15 17.78 -28.38
N THR A 33 26.97 17.02 -27.66
CA THR A 33 27.93 16.04 -28.25
C THR A 33 28.74 15.26 -27.20
N ASN A 34 28.93 13.97 -27.51
CA ASN A 34 29.82 12.99 -26.88
C ASN A 34 31.31 13.35 -27.05
N THR A 35 32.17 12.93 -26.10
CA THR A 35 33.25 11.92 -26.32
C THR A 35 34.05 11.54 -25.05
N LYS A 36 34.18 10.21 -24.87
CA LYS A 36 35.31 9.39 -24.40
C LYS A 36 36.07 9.72 -23.10
N THR A 37 35.78 8.85 -22.12
CA THR A 37 36.66 8.16 -21.18
C THR A 37 38.18 8.20 -21.43
N THR A 38 38.90 8.67 -20.41
CA THR A 38 40.19 8.14 -19.95
C THR A 38 40.20 8.18 -18.41
N GLY A 39 40.76 7.13 -17.80
CA GLY A 39 40.54 6.78 -16.40
C GLY A 39 41.02 7.82 -15.37
N LYS A 40 40.26 7.93 -14.29
CA LYS A 40 40.69 8.49 -13.02
C LYS A 40 40.14 7.64 -11.88
N VAL A 41 41.01 7.43 -10.90
CA VAL A 41 40.85 6.69 -9.66
C VAL A 41 39.59 7.14 -8.93
N SER A 42 38.82 6.18 -8.41
CA SER A 42 37.64 6.43 -7.57
C SER A 42 38.07 7.06 -6.25
N ILE A 43 37.83 8.36 -6.10
CA ILE A 43 37.94 9.11 -4.84
C ILE A 43 36.50 9.36 -4.36
N GLY A 44 36.23 9.12 -3.08
CA GLY A 44 34.94 9.46 -2.44
C GLY A 44 33.92 8.31 -2.41
N LYS A 45 34.12 7.35 -1.50
CA LYS A 45 33.03 6.51 -0.98
C LYS A 45 33.03 6.62 0.55
N GLN A 46 32.77 7.81 1.06
CA GLN A 46 32.36 7.98 2.45
C GLN A 46 30.87 8.28 2.44
N LYS A 47 30.10 7.39 3.07
CA LYS A 47 28.68 7.60 3.34
C LYS A 47 28.59 8.67 4.42
N LEU A 48 27.93 9.79 4.10
CA LEU A 48 27.59 10.81 5.08
C LEU A 48 26.50 10.22 6.01
N SER A 49 26.52 10.58 7.28
CA SER A 49 25.75 9.86 8.31
C SER A 49 24.30 10.32 8.39
N LYS A 50 23.39 9.42 7.99
CA LYS A 50 22.02 9.19 8.48
C LYS A 50 21.55 10.00 9.71
N LYS A 51 20.91 11.16 9.50
CA LYS A 51 19.88 11.67 10.42
C LYS A 51 18.96 12.69 9.73
N LYS A 52 17.64 12.46 9.84
CA LYS A 52 16.57 13.28 9.24
C LYS A 52 16.61 14.72 9.78
N ILE A 53 16.67 15.70 8.90
CA ILE A 53 16.99 17.11 9.24
C ILE A 53 15.73 18.00 9.24
N GLY A 54 14.56 17.46 9.58
CA GLY A 54 13.31 18.23 9.69
C GLY A 54 12.83 18.47 11.12
N ALA A 55 13.50 17.88 12.11
CA ALA A 55 13.16 17.98 13.53
C ALA A 55 14.47 17.94 14.33
N ILE A 56 14.90 19.08 14.89
CA ILE A 56 16.22 19.16 15.52
C ILE A 56 16.20 18.55 16.93
N ILE A 57 15.15 18.82 17.72
CA ILE A 57 15.19 18.51 19.16
C ILE A 57 13.87 17.96 19.65
N ARG A 58 13.95 16.88 20.41
CA ARG A 58 12.86 16.32 21.18
C ARG A 58 12.67 17.14 22.45
N ASN A 59 11.54 17.82 22.58
CA ASN A 59 11.09 18.46 23.81
C ASN A 59 10.19 17.50 24.60
N ASP A 60 10.77 16.83 25.61
CA ASP A 60 10.02 16.00 26.56
C ASP A 60 9.46 16.84 27.74
N GLU A 61 9.74 18.13 27.80
CA GLU A 61 9.29 19.06 28.84
C GLU A 61 8.17 19.99 28.34
N GLU A 62 7.22 20.34 29.21
CA GLU A 62 6.14 21.30 28.88
C GLU A 62 6.64 22.77 28.85
N ASP A 63 7.91 23.03 29.18
CA ASP A 63 8.49 24.38 29.21
C ASP A 63 9.00 24.81 27.84
N VAL A 64 8.25 25.72 27.19
CA VAL A 64 8.57 26.33 25.89
C VAL A 64 9.10 27.76 26.04
N SER A 65 9.73 28.09 27.16
CA SER A 65 10.36 29.39 27.35
C SER A 65 11.55 29.59 26.40
N LEU A 66 11.77 30.84 25.97
CA LEU A 66 12.91 31.22 25.13
C LEU A 66 14.24 30.76 25.72
N THR A 67 14.38 30.82 27.05
CA THR A 67 15.58 30.37 27.76
C THR A 67 15.84 28.89 27.51
N ASN A 68 14.83 28.04 27.72
CA ASN A 68 14.95 26.60 27.51
C ASN A 68 15.25 26.26 26.04
N ILE A 69 14.52 26.86 25.11
CA ILE A 69 14.73 26.68 23.67
C ILE A 69 16.17 27.02 23.26
N LYS A 70 16.70 28.15 23.76
CA LYS A 70 18.10 28.55 23.50
C LYS A 70 19.11 27.55 24.07
N GLU A 71 18.85 26.97 25.24
CA GLU A 71 19.73 25.95 25.83
C GLU A 71 19.73 24.68 25.00
N MET A 72 18.54 24.17 24.67
CA MET A 72 18.37 23.02 23.80
C MET A 72 19.10 23.18 22.46
N LEU A 73 18.91 24.32 21.78
CA LEU A 73 19.56 24.59 20.50
C LEU A 73 21.09 24.70 20.64
N ARG A 74 21.58 25.38 21.68
CA ARG A 74 23.03 25.45 21.95
C ARG A 74 23.63 24.07 22.17
N ASP A 75 22.95 23.21 22.92
CA ASP A 75 23.41 21.85 23.20
C ASP A 75 23.41 21.00 21.93
N ALA A 76 22.36 21.10 21.10
CA ALA A 76 22.30 20.42 19.81
C ALA A 76 23.46 20.85 18.90
N ILE A 77 23.70 22.15 18.73
CA ILE A 77 24.79 22.69 17.89
C ILE A 77 26.16 22.19 18.37
N LYS A 78 26.40 22.23 19.68
CA LYS A 78 27.65 21.73 20.27
C LYS A 78 27.82 20.22 20.10
N SER A 79 26.73 19.46 20.27
CA SER A 79 26.75 18.01 20.06
C SER A 79 27.11 17.70 18.61
N THR A 80 26.46 18.36 17.65
CA THR A 80 26.76 18.23 16.22
C THR A 80 28.23 18.52 15.92
N TRP A 81 28.78 19.61 16.45
CA TRP A 81 30.20 19.93 16.29
C TRP A 81 31.09 18.80 16.83
N ASN A 82 30.87 18.39 18.08
CA ASN A 82 31.68 17.36 18.72
C ASN A 82 31.56 15.97 18.06
N GLU A 83 30.41 15.67 17.44
CA GLU A 83 30.15 14.39 16.79
C GLU A 83 30.67 14.34 15.35
N SER A 84 30.75 15.48 14.67
CA SER A 84 31.02 15.54 13.23
C SER A 84 32.40 16.08 12.87
N VAL A 85 33.03 16.84 13.77
CA VAL A 85 34.26 17.60 13.47
C VAL A 85 35.45 17.01 14.22
N GLU A 86 36.51 16.71 13.47
CA GLU A 86 37.82 16.26 13.95
C GLU A 86 38.69 17.47 14.38
N GLU A 87 39.96 17.25 14.69
CA GLU A 87 40.88 18.31 15.10
C GLU A 87 41.20 19.28 13.93
N GLU A 88 41.47 20.56 14.23
CA GLU A 88 41.72 21.61 13.22
C GLU A 88 42.83 21.23 12.23
N GLU A 89 43.89 20.57 12.71
CA GLU A 89 45.01 20.19 11.86
C GLU A 89 44.65 19.14 10.80
N ASP A 90 43.50 18.48 10.93
CA ASP A 90 43.00 17.50 9.97
C ASP A 90 42.25 18.13 8.80
N TYR A 91 42.05 19.46 8.75
CA TYR A 91 41.29 20.13 7.68
C TYR A 91 42.11 21.14 6.87
N CYS A 92 41.83 21.25 5.57
CA CYS A 92 42.39 22.36 4.80
C CYS A 92 41.78 23.70 5.28
N PRO A 93 42.51 24.82 5.18
CA PRO A 93 42.05 26.10 5.73
C PRO A 93 40.68 26.54 5.21
N GLU A 94 40.37 26.25 3.94
CA GLU A 94 39.10 26.60 3.33
C GLU A 94 37.92 25.87 3.97
N VAL A 95 38.01 24.54 4.15
CA VAL A 95 36.96 23.74 4.79
C VAL A 95 36.78 24.12 6.26
N TRP A 96 37.89 24.29 6.98
CA TRP A 96 37.86 24.67 8.40
C TRP A 96 37.18 26.03 8.62
N ASN A 97 37.55 27.04 7.83
CA ASN A 97 36.97 28.38 7.93
C ASN A 97 35.46 28.38 7.64
N GLU A 98 35.00 27.58 6.68
CA GLU A 98 33.57 27.46 6.36
C GLU A 98 32.78 26.79 7.49
N MET A 99 33.34 25.73 8.12
CA MET A 99 32.74 25.10 9.31
C MET A 99 32.66 26.05 10.50
N GLN A 100 33.77 26.75 10.82
CA GLN A 100 33.79 27.73 11.91
C GLN A 100 32.78 28.85 11.66
N THR A 101 32.73 29.38 10.44
CA THR A 101 31.76 30.42 10.07
C THR A 101 30.32 29.94 10.26
N ALA A 102 30.01 28.70 9.89
CA ALA A 102 28.68 28.13 10.09
C ALA A 102 28.34 28.01 11.59
N TYR A 103 29.26 27.49 12.40
CA TYR A 103 29.10 27.38 13.86
C TYR A 103 28.86 28.74 14.52
N ASP A 104 29.69 29.73 14.21
CA ASP A 104 29.57 31.08 14.76
C ASP A 104 28.25 31.75 14.34
N THR A 105 27.82 31.55 13.09
CA THR A 105 26.57 32.09 12.56
C THR A 105 25.36 31.58 13.32
N VAL A 106 25.26 30.25 13.49
CA VAL A 106 24.10 29.66 14.18
C VAL A 106 24.12 29.94 15.67
N MET A 107 25.29 29.86 16.33
CA MET A 107 25.42 30.20 17.74
C MET A 107 25.04 31.66 18.01
N LYS A 108 25.47 32.58 17.14
CA LYS A 108 25.09 33.98 17.23
C LYS A 108 23.58 34.16 17.08
N LYS A 109 22.96 33.55 16.07
CA LYS A 109 21.51 33.64 15.83
C LYS A 109 20.71 33.15 17.05
N VAL A 110 21.09 32.02 17.64
CA VAL A 110 20.46 31.48 18.86
C VAL A 110 20.66 32.40 20.06
N ASN A 111 21.88 32.92 20.25
CA ASN A 111 22.20 33.78 21.39
C ASN A 111 21.49 35.14 21.32
N ASP A 112 21.43 35.74 20.13
CA ASP A 112 20.87 37.07 19.90
C ASP A 112 19.34 37.08 19.85
N ALA A 113 18.68 35.93 19.67
CA ALA A 113 17.23 35.84 19.52
C ALA A 113 16.48 36.45 20.71
N THR A 114 15.52 37.35 20.45
CA THR A 114 14.76 38.02 21.52
C THR A 114 13.40 37.39 21.79
N SER A 115 12.97 36.47 20.92
CA SER A 115 11.71 35.74 21.01
C SER A 115 11.88 34.31 20.47
N ALA A 116 10.97 33.40 20.87
CA ALA A 116 10.98 32.02 20.39
C ALA A 116 10.70 31.93 18.88
N ASP A 117 9.82 32.80 18.37
CA ASP A 117 9.40 32.84 16.96
C ASP A 117 10.55 33.18 15.98
N GLU A 118 11.66 33.75 16.47
CA GLU A 118 12.85 34.03 15.65
C GLU A 118 13.71 32.79 15.36
N ILE A 119 13.50 31.72 16.13
CA ILE A 119 14.31 30.49 16.12
C ILE A 119 13.45 29.21 16.10
N ILE A 120 12.13 29.35 16.03
CA ILE A 120 11.15 28.27 15.91
C ILE A 120 10.10 28.66 14.87
N GLU A 121 9.82 27.76 13.94
CA GLU A 121 8.70 27.89 13.00
C GLU A 121 7.43 27.18 13.49
N GLY A 122 7.58 26.16 14.35
CA GLY A 122 6.45 25.47 14.93
C GLY A 122 6.82 24.25 15.75
N TYR A 123 5.78 23.55 16.20
CA TYR A 123 5.89 22.31 16.95
C TYR A 123 5.21 21.17 16.20
N PHE A 124 5.85 20.01 16.17
CA PHE A 124 5.25 18.78 15.67
C PHE A 124 5.43 17.67 16.69
N PHE A 125 4.35 17.28 17.38
CA PHE A 125 4.43 16.36 18.52
C PHE A 125 5.40 16.90 19.59
N PHE A 126 6.35 16.08 20.03
CA PHE A 126 7.42 16.42 20.96
C PHE A 126 8.63 17.03 20.24
N PHE A 127 8.50 17.54 19.01
CA PHE A 127 9.62 18.10 18.24
C PHE A 127 9.46 19.59 17.95
N ILE A 128 10.60 20.30 17.99
CA ILE A 128 10.72 21.69 17.55
C ILE A 128 11.12 21.73 16.07
N ILE A 129 10.39 22.52 15.28
CA ILE A 129 10.74 22.88 13.91
C ILE A 129 11.44 24.23 13.96
N VAL A 130 12.66 24.30 13.42
CA VAL A 130 13.47 25.52 13.38
C VAL A 130 13.48 26.10 11.97
N PRO A 131 13.78 27.39 11.82
CA PRO A 131 13.92 28.01 10.50
C PRO A 131 15.25 27.65 9.81
N ASP A 132 15.29 27.81 8.49
CA ASP A 132 16.45 27.48 7.64
C ASP A 132 17.74 28.17 8.11
N GLU A 133 17.66 29.40 8.64
CA GLU A 133 18.83 30.13 9.15
C GLU A 133 19.47 29.46 10.38
N ILE A 134 18.76 28.55 11.04
CA ILE A 134 19.31 27.69 12.11
C ILE A 134 19.75 26.34 11.53
N LEU A 135 18.97 25.79 10.61
CA LEU A 135 19.17 24.44 10.08
C LEU A 135 20.39 24.33 9.16
N GLU A 136 20.51 25.25 8.20
CA GLU A 136 21.52 25.18 7.13
C GLU A 136 22.96 25.26 7.67
N PRO A 137 23.30 26.09 8.69
CA PRO A 137 24.64 26.04 9.28
C PRO A 137 24.94 24.74 10.02
N ILE A 138 23.95 24.12 10.68
CA ILE A 138 24.13 22.82 11.36
C ILE A 138 24.44 21.75 10.31
N GLN A 139 23.67 21.70 9.22
CA GLN A 139 23.91 20.82 8.08
C GLN A 139 25.29 21.04 7.46
N THR A 140 25.71 22.30 7.37
CA THR A 140 27.04 22.65 6.85
C THR A 140 28.14 22.02 7.71
N ILE A 141 28.03 22.09 9.04
CA ILE A 141 29.00 21.48 9.97
C ILE A 141 29.04 19.97 9.78
N GLU A 142 27.89 19.31 9.80
CA GLU A 142 27.79 17.85 9.63
C GLU A 142 28.40 17.39 8.31
N ALA A 143 28.05 18.08 7.23
CA ALA A 143 28.45 17.67 5.89
C ALA A 143 29.94 17.95 5.60
N LEU A 144 30.50 19.03 6.15
CA LEU A 144 31.92 19.37 6.02
C LEU A 144 32.82 18.61 7.00
N GLY A 145 32.30 18.18 8.14
CA GLY A 145 33.07 17.46 9.16
C GLY A 145 33.78 16.21 8.62
N SER A 146 33.20 15.55 7.62
CA SER A 146 33.81 14.39 6.96
C SER A 146 34.95 14.73 5.97
N GLN A 147 35.17 16.00 5.61
CA GLN A 147 36.08 16.44 4.55
C GLN A 147 37.50 16.77 5.06
N THR A 148 38.16 15.80 5.70
CA THR A 148 39.54 15.96 6.19
C THR A 148 40.56 16.01 5.05
N LYS A 149 41.81 16.40 5.34
CA LYS A 149 42.97 16.45 4.43
C LYS A 149 43.27 15.12 3.74
N GLN A 150 42.78 14.01 4.29
CA GLN A 150 42.84 12.70 3.65
C GLN A 150 42.05 12.65 2.33
N TYR A 151 41.00 13.47 2.22
CA TYR A 151 40.05 13.48 1.11
C TYR A 151 40.05 14.78 0.33
N VAL A 152 40.31 15.92 1.01
CA VAL A 152 40.27 17.27 0.45
C VAL A 152 41.55 18.00 0.82
N THR A 153 42.38 18.30 -0.18
CA THR A 153 43.67 18.97 0.01
C THR A 153 43.59 20.49 -0.19
N GLY A 154 42.53 20.98 -0.84
CA GLY A 154 42.27 22.41 -1.02
C GLY A 154 41.26 22.68 -2.14
N ALA A 155 40.99 23.96 -2.43
CA ALA A 155 39.95 24.37 -3.37
C ALA A 155 40.09 23.79 -4.81
N SER A 156 41.27 23.31 -5.20
CA SER A 156 41.48 22.63 -6.49
C SER A 156 40.70 21.33 -6.63
N ASP A 157 40.38 20.66 -5.52
CA ASP A 157 39.69 19.37 -5.52
C ASP A 157 38.18 19.50 -5.80
N LEU A 158 37.60 20.69 -5.60
CA LEU A 158 36.18 20.98 -5.85
C LEU A 158 35.75 20.63 -7.28
N ARG A 159 36.64 20.75 -8.26
CA ARG A 159 36.34 20.42 -9.65
C ARG A 159 36.06 18.93 -9.84
N ASP A 160 36.90 18.08 -9.25
CA ASP A 160 36.76 16.63 -9.36
C ASP A 160 35.57 16.17 -8.49
N MET A 161 35.39 16.73 -7.28
CA MET A 161 34.22 16.50 -6.41
C MET A 161 32.90 16.83 -7.12
N LYS A 162 32.78 18.01 -7.74
CA LYS A 162 31.61 18.41 -8.54
C LYS A 162 31.31 17.45 -9.69
N THR A 163 32.35 16.86 -10.28
CA THR A 163 32.19 15.89 -11.37
C THR A 163 31.58 14.57 -10.85
N GLU A 164 32.00 14.10 -9.68
CA GLU A 164 31.40 12.92 -9.05
C GLU A 164 29.97 13.21 -8.57
N LEU A 165 29.71 14.37 -7.95
CA LEU A 165 28.38 14.76 -7.50
C LEU A 165 27.35 14.80 -8.64
N LYS A 166 27.75 15.22 -9.85
CA LYS A 166 26.89 15.11 -11.06
C LYS A 166 26.51 13.67 -11.39
N LYS A 167 27.43 12.72 -11.21
CA LYS A 167 27.16 11.29 -11.45
C LYS A 167 26.23 10.74 -10.39
N ASP A 168 26.45 11.10 -9.13
CA ASP A 168 25.65 10.65 -8.00
C ASP A 168 24.23 11.19 -8.09
N ALA A 169 24.05 12.49 -8.38
CA ALA A 169 22.72 13.07 -8.62
C ALA A 169 21.96 12.35 -9.75
N LYS A 170 22.66 12.02 -10.84
CA LYS A 170 22.07 11.27 -11.95
C LYS A 170 21.70 9.84 -11.55
N LYS A 171 22.51 9.20 -10.71
CA LYS A 171 22.28 7.85 -10.19
C LYS A 171 21.10 7.83 -9.23
N ALA A 172 21.05 8.73 -8.25
CA ALA A 172 19.96 8.85 -7.28
C ALA A 172 18.60 8.99 -7.97
N LEU A 173 18.52 9.84 -9.00
CA LEU A 173 17.27 10.04 -9.74
C LEU A 173 16.98 8.97 -10.81
N SER A 174 17.89 8.01 -11.05
CA SER A 174 17.72 6.99 -12.08
C SER A 174 16.68 5.91 -11.74
N GLY A 175 16.41 5.70 -10.44
CA GLY A 175 15.37 4.77 -9.96
C GLY A 175 13.94 5.22 -10.29
N TYR A 176 13.74 6.54 -10.48
CA TYR A 176 12.44 7.15 -10.75
C TYR A 176 12.03 7.00 -12.22
N LYS A 177 11.48 5.84 -12.58
CA LYS A 177 11.03 5.54 -13.95
C LYS A 177 9.76 6.31 -14.29
N ALA A 178 9.79 7.06 -15.40
CA ALA A 178 8.65 7.87 -15.84
C ALA A 178 7.33 7.11 -16.03
N SER A 179 7.36 5.78 -16.27
CA SER A 179 6.16 4.94 -16.38
C SER A 179 5.39 4.83 -15.06
N ASP A 180 6.08 5.00 -13.95
CA ASP A 180 5.55 4.64 -12.63
C ASP A 180 4.77 5.82 -12.03
N TYR A 181 4.90 7.02 -12.60
CA TYR A 181 4.36 8.27 -12.08
C TYR A 181 3.34 8.91 -13.04
N ASN A 182 2.42 9.71 -12.48
CA ASN A 182 1.49 10.51 -13.27
C ASN A 182 2.16 11.79 -13.83
N SER A 183 1.42 12.60 -14.60
CA SER A 183 1.99 13.76 -15.28
C SER A 183 2.61 14.79 -14.31
N TYR A 184 1.95 15.05 -13.19
CA TYR A 184 2.40 15.97 -12.15
C TYR A 184 3.71 15.52 -11.50
N TYR A 185 3.79 14.30 -10.96
CA TYR A 185 5.01 13.82 -10.29
C TYR A 185 6.17 13.62 -11.27
N ARG A 186 5.88 13.28 -12.53
CA ARG A 186 6.91 13.28 -13.58
C ARG A 186 7.49 14.68 -13.81
N GLY A 187 6.65 15.71 -13.73
CA GLY A 187 7.08 17.11 -13.75
C GLY A 187 8.07 17.37 -12.62
N LEU A 188 7.66 17.10 -11.38
CA LEU A 188 8.50 17.30 -10.19
C LEU A 188 9.86 16.56 -10.28
N ILE A 189 9.89 15.33 -10.79
CA ILE A 189 11.14 14.59 -10.97
C ILE A 189 12.05 15.26 -12.00
N ASN A 190 11.49 15.81 -13.08
CA ASN A 190 12.27 16.51 -14.10
C ASN A 190 12.76 17.88 -13.60
N ASP A 191 11.91 18.60 -12.87
CA ASP A 191 12.25 19.88 -12.26
C ASP A 191 13.38 19.67 -11.25
N ARG A 192 13.29 18.64 -10.40
CA ARG A 192 14.35 18.26 -9.45
C ARG A 192 15.67 17.90 -10.14
N ARG A 193 15.60 17.19 -11.28
CA ARG A 193 16.79 16.89 -12.11
C ARG A 193 17.45 18.16 -12.64
N ALA A 194 16.65 19.12 -13.11
CA ALA A 194 17.15 20.38 -13.65
C ALA A 194 17.73 21.26 -12.53
N GLU A 195 17.02 21.38 -11.43
CA GLU A 195 17.43 22.13 -10.23
C GLU A 195 18.77 21.63 -9.68
N LEU A 196 18.92 20.31 -9.47
CA LEU A 196 20.18 19.74 -9.00
C LEU A 196 21.31 19.96 -10.00
N ALA A 197 21.06 19.81 -11.30
CA ALA A 197 22.08 20.11 -12.31
C ALA A 197 22.56 21.57 -12.24
N GLU A 198 21.63 22.52 -12.07
CA GLU A 198 21.93 23.94 -11.93
C GLU A 198 22.66 24.26 -10.61
N LYS A 199 22.18 23.73 -9.48
CA LYS A 199 22.83 23.86 -8.17
C LYS A 199 24.27 23.35 -8.23
N ILE A 200 24.47 22.13 -8.74
CA ILE A 200 25.80 21.54 -8.91
C ILE A 200 26.67 22.43 -9.83
N ASP A 201 26.12 22.97 -10.92
CA ASP A 201 26.84 23.88 -11.83
C ASP A 201 27.24 25.21 -11.19
N LYS A 202 26.54 25.66 -10.15
CA LYS A 202 26.89 26.86 -9.39
C LYS A 202 27.88 26.63 -8.24
N VAL A 203 28.05 25.38 -7.77
CA VAL A 203 29.01 25.04 -6.70
C VAL A 203 30.39 25.65 -6.96
N SER A 204 30.82 26.46 -5.99
CA SER A 204 32.06 27.23 -5.95
C SER A 204 32.78 27.16 -4.60
N THR A 205 32.08 26.76 -3.53
CA THR A 205 32.61 26.55 -2.17
C THR A 205 32.38 25.12 -1.67
N PHE A 206 33.07 24.73 -0.58
CA PHE A 206 32.88 23.40 0.01
C PHE A 206 31.50 23.25 0.65
N ARG A 207 30.99 24.32 1.26
CA ARG A 207 29.65 24.43 1.82
C ARG A 207 28.59 24.23 0.76
N GLU A 208 28.70 24.91 -0.38
CA GLU A 208 27.76 24.71 -1.50
C GLU A 208 27.79 23.27 -2.01
N TYR A 209 28.99 22.68 -2.12
CA TYR A 209 29.12 21.26 -2.48
C TYR A 209 28.41 20.37 -1.45
N ALA A 210 28.66 20.59 -0.16
CA ALA A 210 28.20 19.77 0.93
C ALA A 210 26.67 19.79 1.05
N LEU A 211 26.04 20.96 0.93
CA LEU A 211 24.58 21.10 0.93
C LEU A 211 23.93 20.36 -0.25
N VAL A 212 24.48 20.51 -1.45
CA VAL A 212 23.96 19.82 -2.64
C VAL A 212 24.22 18.31 -2.59
N ALA A 213 25.31 17.87 -1.97
CA ALA A 213 25.60 16.46 -1.74
C ALA A 213 24.60 15.82 -0.77
N ALA A 214 24.27 16.50 0.32
CA ALA A 214 23.24 16.06 1.26
C ALA A 214 21.87 15.92 0.57
N GLU A 215 21.48 16.91 -0.26
CA GLU A 215 20.26 16.86 -1.05
C GLU A 215 20.19 15.65 -2.01
N VAL A 216 21.33 15.20 -2.54
CA VAL A 216 21.41 14.02 -3.42
C VAL A 216 21.31 12.72 -2.62
N GLU A 217 21.93 12.66 -1.44
CA GLU A 217 21.88 11.51 -0.56
C GLU A 217 20.46 11.26 -0.03
N GLU A 218 19.72 12.31 0.33
CA GLU A 218 18.31 12.19 0.75
C GLU A 218 17.41 11.51 -0.31
N ILE A 219 17.75 11.66 -1.59
CA ILE A 219 17.02 10.99 -2.68
C ILE A 219 17.32 9.49 -2.69
N GLU A 220 18.54 9.07 -2.33
CA GLU A 220 18.94 7.66 -2.23
C GLU A 220 18.38 6.99 -0.97
N GLU A 221 18.16 7.72 0.13
CA GLU A 221 17.69 7.15 1.41
C GLU A 221 16.17 6.94 1.51
N ASN A 222 15.35 7.60 0.68
CA ASN A 222 13.89 7.45 0.70
C ASN A 222 13.36 6.07 0.24
N GLU A 223 14.22 5.07 0.02
CA GLU A 223 13.81 3.74 -0.44
C GLU A 223 13.32 2.77 0.66
N GLU A 224 13.53 3.01 1.96
CA GLU A 224 13.12 2.06 3.00
C GLU A 224 12.63 2.77 4.29
N ASP A 225 11.42 2.41 4.78
CA ASP A 225 11.09 2.17 6.20
C ASP A 225 9.70 2.62 6.71
N SER A 226 8.85 3.27 5.92
CA SER A 226 7.47 3.55 6.37
C SER A 226 6.39 3.43 5.29
N TYR A 227 5.56 2.40 5.41
CA TYR A 227 4.46 2.09 4.49
C TYR A 227 3.11 2.00 5.20
N ILE A 228 2.04 2.37 4.52
CA ILE A 228 0.66 2.18 4.96
C ILE A 228 0.06 1.01 4.19
N GLU A 229 -0.08 -0.16 4.81
CA GLU A 229 -0.81 -1.28 4.20
C GLU A 229 -2.32 -0.98 4.10
N ILE A 230 -2.93 -1.30 2.94
CA ILE A 230 -4.34 -0.96 2.67
C ILE A 230 -5.30 -2.11 2.98
N ASP A 231 -4.82 -3.35 2.91
CA ASP A 231 -5.51 -4.57 3.33
C ASP A 231 -4.46 -5.63 3.74
N GLU A 232 -4.42 -6.03 5.01
CA GLU A 232 -3.61 -7.18 5.48
C GLU A 232 -4.08 -8.53 4.86
N ASP A 233 -5.27 -8.55 4.25
CA ASP A 233 -5.94 -9.74 3.71
C ASP A 233 -5.81 -9.93 2.18
N SER A 234 -5.12 -9.05 1.45
CA SER A 234 -4.98 -9.22 -0.01
C SER A 234 -3.86 -10.20 -0.38
N GLU A 235 -4.20 -11.29 -1.07
CA GLU A 235 -3.23 -12.24 -1.67
C GLU A 235 -2.41 -11.64 -2.83
N ASP A 236 -2.66 -10.37 -3.19
CA ASP A 236 -1.92 -9.60 -4.19
C ASP A 236 -0.82 -8.79 -3.47
N GLU A 237 0.42 -8.86 -3.96
CA GLU A 237 1.63 -8.20 -3.41
C GLU A 237 1.35 -6.77 -2.92
N GLU A 238 1.64 -6.52 -1.64
CA GLU A 238 1.69 -5.24 -0.90
C GLU A 238 1.16 -4.00 -1.67
N GLU A 239 -0.16 -3.76 -1.59
CA GLU A 239 -0.75 -2.46 -1.95
C GLU A 239 -0.74 -1.53 -0.73
N GLY A 240 -0.06 -0.40 -0.86
CA GLY A 240 0.00 0.57 0.20
C GLY A 240 0.75 1.87 -0.13
N ILE A 241 0.79 2.67 0.91
CA ILE A 241 1.19 4.07 1.05
C ILE A 241 2.63 4.36 1.48
N SER A 242 3.61 4.68 0.63
CA SER A 242 4.88 5.18 1.20
C SER A 242 4.64 6.48 1.95
N VAL A 243 5.10 6.57 3.19
CA VAL A 243 4.94 7.75 4.04
C VAL A 243 6.19 8.59 3.92
N GLY A 244 6.02 9.90 3.73
CA GLY A 244 7.13 10.84 3.66
C GLY A 244 7.79 10.97 2.28
N ASN A 245 7.25 10.34 1.24
CA ASN A 245 7.80 10.51 -0.10
C ASN A 245 7.40 11.86 -0.71
N TRP A 246 8.36 12.47 -1.43
CA TRP A 246 8.17 13.69 -2.22
C TRP A 246 7.42 13.43 -3.55
N VAL A 247 7.34 12.17 -3.98
CA VAL A 247 6.57 11.71 -5.15
C VAL A 247 5.83 10.41 -4.87
N TYR A 248 4.72 10.20 -5.57
CA TYR A 248 3.89 9.01 -5.41
C TYR A 248 3.63 8.35 -6.76
N THR A 249 3.81 7.03 -6.81
CA THR A 249 3.55 6.21 -7.98
C THR A 249 2.06 6.19 -8.33
N ASN A 250 1.74 5.81 -9.56
CA ASN A 250 0.39 5.57 -10.03
C ASN A 250 -0.33 4.49 -9.19
N GLN A 251 0.43 3.49 -8.72
CA GLN A 251 -0.08 2.45 -7.83
C GLN A 251 -0.49 3.03 -6.48
N GLU A 252 0.41 3.76 -5.81
CA GLU A 252 0.14 4.42 -4.53
C GLU A 252 -1.02 5.42 -4.61
N MET A 253 -1.08 6.21 -5.69
CA MET A 253 -2.20 7.11 -5.93
C MET A 253 -3.53 6.37 -6.10
N SER A 254 -3.53 5.20 -6.73
CA SER A 254 -4.72 4.34 -6.83
C SER A 254 -5.12 3.79 -5.46
N ALA A 255 -4.12 3.33 -4.71
CA ALA A 255 -4.21 2.80 -3.36
C ALA A 255 -4.83 3.84 -2.40
N ALA A 256 -4.31 5.07 -2.38
CA ALA A 256 -4.82 6.18 -1.59
C ALA A 256 -6.30 6.48 -1.88
N ARG A 257 -6.72 6.47 -3.15
CA ARG A 257 -8.15 6.68 -3.50
C ARG A 257 -9.06 5.60 -2.94
N LYS A 258 -8.62 4.33 -2.92
CA LYS A 258 -9.38 3.23 -2.32
C LYS A 258 -9.49 3.44 -0.81
N LEU A 259 -8.36 3.76 -0.16
CA LEU A 259 -8.26 3.95 1.28
C LEU A 259 -9.13 5.13 1.77
N LEU A 260 -9.03 6.29 1.14
CA LEU A 260 -9.84 7.46 1.50
C LEU A 260 -11.34 7.20 1.36
N VAL A 261 -11.78 6.43 0.37
CA VAL A 261 -13.19 6.02 0.23
C VAL A 261 -13.61 5.01 1.31
N LYS A 262 -12.71 4.10 1.70
CA LYS A 262 -12.93 3.17 2.83
C LYS A 262 -13.13 3.96 4.12
N TRP A 263 -12.23 4.90 4.41
CA TRP A 263 -12.32 5.75 5.59
C TRP A 263 -13.54 6.68 5.60
N ALA A 264 -13.88 7.30 4.47
CA ALA A 264 -15.08 8.14 4.35
C ALA A 264 -16.37 7.35 4.68
N LYS A 265 -16.44 6.08 4.26
CA LYS A 265 -17.56 5.19 4.59
C LYS A 265 -17.59 4.77 6.05
N GLU A 266 -16.43 4.55 6.66
CA GLU A 266 -16.31 4.22 8.07
C GLU A 266 -16.77 5.40 8.92
N TYR A 267 -16.29 6.61 8.58
CA TYR A 267 -16.69 7.84 9.26
C TYR A 267 -18.21 8.03 9.31
N ILE A 268 -18.89 7.87 8.16
CA ILE A 268 -20.36 7.97 8.11
C ILE A 268 -21.05 6.87 8.96
N ARG A 269 -20.51 5.65 8.95
CA ARG A 269 -21.21 4.47 9.49
C ARG A 269 -20.94 4.20 10.95
N GLN A 270 -19.84 4.72 11.47
CA GLN A 270 -19.32 4.47 12.81
C GLN A 270 -19.14 5.80 13.55
N ASP A 271 -18.28 6.68 13.04
CA ASP A 271 -17.85 7.87 13.77
C ASP A 271 -18.98 8.89 13.97
N LEU A 272 -19.79 9.17 12.94
CA LEU A 272 -20.96 10.07 13.06
C LEU A 272 -21.98 9.56 14.10
N PRO A 273 -22.45 8.29 14.05
CA PRO A 273 -23.25 7.73 15.13
C PRO A 273 -22.60 7.86 16.50
N ASP A 274 -21.27 7.68 16.57
CA ASP A 274 -20.53 7.81 17.82
C ASP A 274 -20.53 9.25 18.35
N MET A 275 -20.65 10.24 17.48
CA MET A 275 -20.80 11.66 17.81
C MET A 275 -22.26 12.10 17.99
N GLY A 276 -23.21 11.16 18.05
CA GLY A 276 -24.61 11.42 18.36
C GLY A 276 -25.52 11.58 17.14
N TYR A 277 -25.04 11.36 15.92
CA TYR A 277 -25.89 11.36 14.72
C TYR A 277 -26.87 10.17 14.73
N LYS A 278 -28.17 10.45 14.72
CA LYS A 278 -29.25 9.44 14.72
C LYS A 278 -29.96 9.28 13.38
N GLY A 279 -29.49 9.96 12.33
CA GLY A 279 -30.10 9.91 11.00
C GLY A 279 -29.79 8.63 10.22
N LYS A 280 -30.26 8.56 8.98
CA LYS A 280 -30.05 7.37 8.14
C LYS A 280 -28.61 7.32 7.61
N LYS A 281 -28.03 6.13 7.55
CA LYS A 281 -26.64 5.92 7.07
C LYS A 281 -26.45 6.25 5.58
N ASP A 282 -27.51 6.17 4.78
CA ASP A 282 -27.50 6.49 3.35
C ASP A 282 -27.76 7.99 3.07
N ALA A 283 -28.00 8.81 4.10
CA ALA A 283 -28.22 10.25 3.95
C ALA A 283 -27.04 10.99 3.29
N PHE A 284 -25.83 10.42 3.39
CA PHE A 284 -24.60 11.01 2.87
C PHE A 284 -24.07 10.32 1.60
N ASP A 285 -24.85 9.43 0.98
CA ASP A 285 -24.44 8.73 -0.25
C ASP A 285 -24.17 9.71 -1.41
N GLY A 286 -24.87 10.86 -1.42
CA GLY A 286 -24.63 11.96 -2.36
C GLY A 286 -23.24 12.58 -2.18
N GLN A 287 -22.91 13.02 -0.97
CA GLN A 287 -21.60 13.56 -0.61
C GLN A 287 -20.49 12.54 -0.91
N LEU A 288 -20.68 11.27 -0.52
CA LEU A 288 -19.71 10.21 -0.77
C LEU A 288 -19.48 9.98 -2.27
N LYS A 289 -20.54 10.03 -3.08
CA LYS A 289 -20.43 9.92 -4.55
C LYS A 289 -19.67 11.10 -5.15
N THR A 290 -19.94 12.32 -4.69
CA THR A 290 -19.25 13.53 -5.13
C THR A 290 -17.77 13.48 -4.76
N PHE A 291 -17.46 13.17 -3.49
CA PHE A 291 -16.09 13.00 -3.00
C PHE A 291 -15.32 11.97 -3.83
N LYS A 292 -15.88 10.77 -4.04
CA LYS A 292 -15.28 9.73 -4.87
C LYS A 292 -15.02 10.19 -6.31
N ALA A 293 -15.91 11.00 -6.88
CA ALA A 293 -15.75 11.53 -8.23
C ALA A 293 -14.65 12.62 -8.31
N GLN A 294 -14.47 13.41 -7.26
CA GLN A 294 -13.43 14.43 -7.16
C GLN A 294 -12.05 13.79 -7.05
N ILE A 295 -11.81 12.93 -6.05
CA ILE A 295 -10.49 12.30 -5.83
C ILE A 295 -10.05 11.41 -6.99
N LYS A 296 -10.99 10.92 -7.80
CA LYS A 296 -10.67 10.16 -9.02
C LYS A 296 -9.92 11.00 -10.05
N LYS A 297 -10.16 12.32 -10.08
CA LYS A 297 -9.55 13.26 -11.02
C LYS A 297 -8.27 13.90 -10.47
N ASP A 298 -8.07 13.84 -9.16
CA ASP A 298 -6.91 14.47 -8.54
C ASP A 298 -5.63 13.67 -8.88
N GLU A 299 -4.61 14.38 -9.36
CA GLU A 299 -3.28 13.83 -9.66
C GLU A 299 -2.28 14.05 -8.50
N ILE A 300 -2.68 14.78 -7.47
CA ILE A 300 -1.81 15.23 -6.37
C ILE A 300 -2.32 14.66 -5.04
N MET A 301 -1.43 14.05 -4.25
CA MET A 301 -1.76 13.40 -2.98
C MET A 301 -2.33 14.40 -1.98
N THR A 302 -1.65 15.54 -1.76
CA THR A 302 -2.12 16.59 -0.83
C THR A 302 -3.52 17.10 -1.17
N VAL A 303 -3.84 17.24 -2.46
CA VAL A 303 -5.17 17.67 -2.90
C VAL A 303 -6.22 16.64 -2.49
N MET A 304 -5.96 15.34 -2.69
CA MET A 304 -6.88 14.28 -2.25
C MET A 304 -7.08 14.28 -0.73
N LEU A 305 -6.02 14.47 0.04
CA LEU A 305 -6.08 14.53 1.51
C LEU A 305 -6.88 15.75 2.00
N LYS A 306 -6.65 16.93 1.40
CA LYS A 306 -7.45 18.14 1.69
C LYS A 306 -8.93 17.95 1.35
N ARG A 307 -9.24 17.29 0.23
CA ARG A 307 -10.63 16.96 -0.10
C ARG A 307 -11.26 15.99 0.88
N TYR A 308 -10.50 15.04 1.40
CA TYR A 308 -10.99 14.13 2.43
C TYR A 308 -11.32 14.89 3.72
N ASP A 309 -10.44 15.80 4.14
CA ASP A 309 -10.70 16.66 5.30
C ASP A 309 -11.97 17.52 5.13
N HIS A 310 -12.10 18.22 3.99
CA HIS A 310 -13.33 18.96 3.68
C HIS A 310 -14.57 18.06 3.64
N PHE A 311 -14.45 16.84 3.11
CA PHE A 311 -15.55 15.88 3.13
C PHE A 311 -15.99 15.54 4.56
N LEU A 312 -15.05 15.33 5.48
CA LEU A 312 -15.36 15.09 6.89
C LEU A 312 -16.11 16.29 7.48
N GLN A 313 -15.58 17.50 7.30
CA GLN A 313 -16.20 18.73 7.80
C GLN A 313 -17.62 18.93 7.25
N ASP A 314 -17.81 18.77 5.94
CA ASP A 314 -19.10 18.93 5.26
C ASP A 314 -20.14 17.93 5.78
N VAL A 315 -19.76 16.66 5.92
CA VAL A 315 -20.63 15.60 6.40
C VAL A 315 -21.00 15.80 7.86
N THR A 316 -20.05 16.21 8.69
CA THR A 316 -20.25 16.48 10.13
C THR A 316 -21.20 17.64 10.35
N LYS A 317 -20.97 18.74 9.64
CA LYS A 317 -21.86 19.90 9.66
C LYS A 317 -23.26 19.54 9.17
N ALA A 318 -23.36 18.77 8.08
CA ALA A 318 -24.66 18.29 7.57
C ALA A 318 -25.35 17.29 8.52
N ALA A 319 -24.59 16.61 9.37
CA ALA A 319 -25.11 15.77 10.45
C ALA A 319 -25.61 16.58 11.66
N GLY A 320 -25.39 17.89 11.69
CA GLY A 320 -25.72 18.76 12.82
C GLY A 320 -24.79 18.58 14.02
N ILE A 321 -23.58 18.08 13.79
CA ILE A 321 -22.56 17.87 14.82
C ILE A 321 -21.63 19.07 14.83
N ASP A 322 -21.41 19.65 16.02
CA ASP A 322 -20.40 20.68 16.26
C ASP A 322 -19.30 20.08 17.15
N GLU A 323 -18.18 19.68 16.54
CA GLU A 323 -17.05 19.08 17.24
C GLU A 323 -16.35 20.06 18.19
N SER A 324 -16.47 21.38 17.97
CA SER A 324 -15.81 22.39 18.82
C SER A 324 -16.34 22.43 20.25
N GLN A 325 -17.54 21.90 20.46
CA GLN A 325 -18.20 21.83 21.76
C GLN A 325 -17.96 20.48 22.47
N MET A 326 -17.14 19.60 21.90
CA MET A 326 -16.89 18.25 22.41
C MET A 326 -15.54 18.16 23.12
N GLU A 327 -15.51 17.44 24.24
CA GLU A 327 -14.28 17.18 24.99
C GLU A 327 -13.42 16.11 24.30
N GLU A 328 -12.10 16.30 24.34
CA GLU A 328 -11.14 15.30 23.88
C GLU A 328 -11.12 14.07 24.81
N ALA A 329 -10.93 12.90 24.22
CA ALA A 329 -10.81 11.65 24.97
C ALA A 329 -9.46 11.58 25.69
N SER A 330 -9.46 11.25 26.97
CA SER A 330 -8.21 10.99 27.70
C SER A 330 -7.58 9.66 27.25
N GLY A 331 -6.25 9.60 27.20
CA GLY A 331 -5.54 8.36 26.92
C GLY A 331 -5.89 7.22 27.90
N GLY A 332 -6.14 7.56 29.17
CA GLY A 332 -6.56 6.61 30.20
C GLY A 332 -7.91 5.95 29.92
N ASP A 333 -8.86 6.70 29.36
CA ASP A 333 -10.20 6.23 29.02
C ASP A 333 -10.18 5.22 27.87
N ILE A 334 -9.38 5.50 26.84
CA ILE A 334 -9.15 4.60 25.71
C ILE A 334 -8.48 3.30 26.20
N VAL A 335 -7.46 3.40 27.07
CA VAL A 335 -6.80 2.23 27.68
C VAL A 335 -7.79 1.38 28.49
N ARG A 336 -8.66 2.02 29.28
CA ARG A 336 -9.72 1.34 30.04
C ARG A 336 -10.67 0.58 29.10
N LEU A 337 -11.09 1.20 28.01
CA LEU A 337 -11.99 0.57 27.01
C LEU A 337 -11.34 -0.66 26.38
N LYS A 338 -10.09 -0.54 25.90
CA LYS A 338 -9.32 -1.66 25.32
C LYS A 338 -9.13 -2.81 26.31
N LYS A 339 -8.91 -2.50 27.60
CA LYS A 339 -8.83 -3.53 28.66
C LYS A 339 -10.14 -4.31 28.80
N LYS A 340 -11.29 -3.65 28.74
CA LYS A 340 -12.61 -4.32 28.76
C LYS A 340 -12.79 -5.22 27.52
N MET A 341 -12.42 -4.73 26.32
CA MET A 341 -12.46 -5.54 25.09
C MET A 341 -11.60 -6.81 25.23
N LYS A 342 -10.36 -6.66 25.71
CA LYS A 342 -9.45 -7.80 25.95
C LYS A 342 -10.04 -8.81 26.93
N GLN A 343 -10.68 -8.35 28.01
CA GLN A 343 -11.35 -9.22 28.97
C GLN A 343 -12.49 -10.02 28.35
N ILE A 344 -13.30 -9.41 27.47
CA ILE A 344 -14.35 -10.12 26.71
C ILE A 344 -13.73 -11.14 25.76
N PHE A 345 -12.70 -10.77 24.99
CA PHE A 345 -12.02 -11.68 24.06
C PHE A 345 -11.50 -12.94 24.78
N TYR A 346 -10.96 -12.79 25.99
CA TYR A 346 -10.44 -13.91 26.80
C TYR A 346 -11.50 -14.87 27.35
N GLN A 347 -12.78 -14.52 27.27
CA GLN A 347 -13.88 -15.44 27.58
C GLN A 347 -14.00 -16.54 26.51
N TYR A 348 -13.61 -16.27 25.27
CA TYR A 348 -13.59 -17.24 24.17
C TYR A 348 -12.35 -18.13 24.26
N LYS A 349 -12.50 -19.44 23.99
CA LYS A 349 -11.40 -20.41 24.08
C LYS A 349 -11.10 -21.03 22.72
N LYS A 350 -9.84 -20.94 22.27
CA LYS A 350 -9.37 -21.47 20.98
C LYS A 350 -9.82 -22.91 20.70
N ARG A 351 -9.80 -23.77 21.72
CA ARG A 351 -10.23 -25.18 21.60
C ARG A 351 -11.69 -25.38 21.17
N ASP A 352 -12.57 -24.41 21.44
CA ASP A 352 -14.01 -24.48 21.18
C ASP A 352 -14.36 -24.08 19.73
N TYR A 353 -13.39 -23.59 18.96
CA TYR A 353 -13.55 -23.10 17.60
C TYR A 353 -12.65 -23.86 16.61
N SER A 354 -13.08 -24.00 15.36
CA SER A 354 -12.18 -24.41 14.27
C SER A 354 -11.17 -23.29 13.97
N SER A 355 -10.06 -23.60 13.29
CA SER A 355 -9.05 -22.58 12.96
C SER A 355 -9.69 -21.37 12.27
N ASP A 356 -10.42 -21.61 11.18
CA ASP A 356 -11.12 -20.56 10.41
C ASP A 356 -12.03 -19.65 11.26
N ASN A 357 -12.64 -20.17 12.33
CA ASN A 357 -13.55 -19.39 13.16
C ASN A 357 -12.84 -18.75 14.35
N TRP A 358 -11.72 -19.33 14.80
CA TRP A 358 -10.84 -18.67 15.76
C TRP A 358 -10.19 -17.45 15.13
N ASP A 359 -9.69 -17.57 13.90
CA ASP A 359 -9.05 -16.47 13.18
C ASP A 359 -10.04 -15.32 12.98
N LYS A 360 -11.29 -15.62 12.61
CA LYS A 360 -12.38 -14.61 12.55
C LYS A 360 -12.65 -13.89 13.87
N LEU A 361 -12.52 -14.57 15.01
CA LEU A 361 -12.67 -13.90 16.31
C LEU A 361 -11.51 -12.93 16.55
N GLY A 362 -10.29 -13.31 16.16
CA GLY A 362 -9.11 -12.43 16.17
C GLY A 362 -9.33 -11.19 15.33
N THR A 363 -9.72 -11.35 14.06
CA THR A 363 -10.03 -10.24 13.15
C THR A 363 -11.11 -9.31 13.69
N ILE A 364 -12.17 -9.86 14.32
CA ILE A 364 -13.19 -9.03 14.97
C ILE A 364 -12.59 -8.26 16.14
N TYR A 365 -11.76 -8.88 16.98
CA TYR A 365 -11.13 -8.21 18.11
C TYR A 365 -10.20 -7.07 17.65
N GLU A 366 -9.30 -7.33 16.71
CA GLU A 366 -8.36 -6.35 16.15
C GLU A 366 -9.08 -5.15 15.56
N LYS A 367 -10.09 -5.38 14.72
CA LYS A 367 -10.97 -4.33 14.16
C LYS A 367 -11.51 -3.36 15.23
N TYR A 368 -11.88 -3.85 16.42
CA TYR A 368 -12.42 -2.98 17.48
C TYR A 368 -11.33 -2.33 18.33
N ILE A 369 -10.15 -2.95 18.46
CA ILE A 369 -8.97 -2.30 19.05
C ILE A 369 -8.54 -1.13 18.19
N ASP A 370 -8.43 -1.32 16.87
CA ASP A 370 -8.09 -0.24 15.94
C ASP A 370 -9.12 0.87 15.99
N ARG A 371 -10.42 0.53 16.08
CA ARG A 371 -11.48 1.52 16.28
C ARG A 371 -11.28 2.31 17.57
N ALA A 372 -10.89 1.67 18.68
CA ALA A 372 -10.65 2.35 19.95
C ALA A 372 -9.44 3.29 19.87
N ASP A 373 -8.36 2.90 19.20
CA ASP A 373 -7.18 3.75 18.97
C ASP A 373 -7.45 4.95 18.05
N MET A 374 -8.59 4.91 17.37
CA MET A 374 -9.08 5.99 16.52
C MET A 374 -10.00 6.99 17.23
N MET A 375 -10.49 6.69 18.44
CA MET A 375 -11.32 7.61 19.22
C MET A 375 -10.49 8.81 19.69
N TYR A 376 -11.02 10.01 19.48
CA TYR A 376 -10.38 11.27 19.90
C TYR A 376 -11.32 12.17 20.72
N LEU A 377 -12.63 11.93 20.66
CA LEU A 377 -13.62 12.64 21.46
C LEU A 377 -14.15 11.74 22.57
N GLN A 378 -14.36 12.31 23.75
CA GLN A 378 -14.89 11.60 24.91
C GLN A 378 -16.25 10.95 24.61
N VAL A 379 -17.08 11.58 23.76
CA VAL A 379 -18.38 11.06 23.32
C VAL A 379 -18.27 9.70 22.60
N GLN A 380 -17.12 9.41 21.98
CA GLN A 380 -16.87 8.16 21.26
C GLN A 380 -16.50 7.00 22.19
N VAL A 381 -15.89 7.30 23.35
CA VAL A 381 -15.39 6.29 24.31
C VAL A 381 -16.54 5.75 25.17
N ARG A 382 -17.32 4.83 24.60
CA ARG A 382 -18.50 4.24 25.25
C ARG A 382 -18.36 2.76 25.51
N ASP A 383 -18.87 2.32 26.66
CA ASP A 383 -18.94 0.90 27.02
C ASP A 383 -19.76 0.08 26.00
N SER A 384 -20.74 0.69 25.32
CA SER A 384 -21.54 0.05 24.28
C SER A 384 -20.70 -0.48 23.11
N VAL A 385 -19.51 0.08 22.85
CA VAL A 385 -18.60 -0.41 21.81
C VAL A 385 -18.07 -1.80 22.14
N VAL A 386 -17.90 -2.11 23.44
CA VAL A 386 -17.54 -3.46 23.90
C VAL A 386 -18.70 -4.43 23.65
N ASP A 387 -19.95 -4.00 23.86
CA ASP A 387 -21.14 -4.80 23.60
C ASP A 387 -21.33 -5.08 22.10
N GLU A 388 -21.05 -4.10 21.24
CA GLU A 388 -21.05 -4.26 19.79
C GLU A 388 -20.04 -5.32 19.34
N MET A 389 -18.80 -5.24 19.85
CA MET A 389 -17.75 -6.22 19.59
C MET A 389 -18.21 -7.61 20.01
N LYS A 390 -18.70 -7.76 21.24
CA LYS A 390 -19.21 -9.02 21.77
C LYS A 390 -20.34 -9.58 20.91
N ALA A 391 -21.30 -8.74 20.51
CA ALA A 391 -22.41 -9.15 19.68
C ALA A 391 -21.98 -9.62 18.28
N GLU A 392 -20.90 -9.05 17.73
CA GLU A 392 -20.30 -9.52 16.48
C GLU A 392 -19.57 -10.85 16.67
N MET A 393 -18.79 -10.99 17.74
CA MET A 393 -18.11 -12.24 18.11
C MET A 393 -19.08 -13.39 18.39
N ASP A 394 -20.21 -13.13 19.06
CA ASP A 394 -21.23 -14.14 19.38
C ASP A 394 -21.91 -14.73 18.13
N LYS A 395 -21.81 -14.07 16.97
CA LYS A 395 -22.29 -14.61 15.68
C LYS A 395 -21.35 -15.68 15.11
N VAL A 396 -20.09 -15.72 15.56
CA VAL A 396 -19.12 -16.72 15.12
C VAL A 396 -19.45 -18.06 15.77
N PRO A 397 -19.73 -19.11 14.98
CA PRO A 397 -20.16 -20.39 15.53
C PRO A 397 -18.99 -21.15 16.15
N ASP A 398 -19.16 -21.60 17.39
CA ASP A 398 -18.36 -22.66 17.99
C ASP A 398 -18.42 -23.96 17.17
N LYS A 399 -17.53 -24.92 17.46
CA LYS A 399 -17.45 -26.22 16.76
C LYS A 399 -18.78 -26.95 16.71
N LYS A 400 -19.59 -26.92 17.78
CA LYS A 400 -20.88 -27.62 17.86
C LYS A 400 -21.91 -26.99 16.92
N LYS A 401 -22.04 -25.67 16.94
CA LYS A 401 -22.93 -24.90 16.05
C LYS A 401 -22.49 -25.04 14.60
N GLU A 402 -21.19 -24.95 14.34
CA GLU A 402 -20.59 -25.11 13.02
C GLU A 402 -20.85 -26.51 12.46
N LEU A 403 -20.57 -27.55 13.24
CA LEU A 403 -20.78 -28.94 12.85
C LEU A 403 -22.25 -29.18 12.47
N LYS A 404 -23.20 -28.69 13.27
CA LYS A 404 -24.64 -28.80 12.97
C LYS A 404 -24.99 -28.17 11.62
N LYS A 405 -24.48 -26.96 11.33
CA LYS A 405 -24.69 -26.26 10.05
C LYS A 405 -24.07 -27.05 8.88
N LEU A 406 -22.82 -27.52 9.03
CA LEU A 406 -22.12 -28.30 8.01
C LEU A 406 -22.82 -29.62 7.70
N LYS A 407 -23.21 -30.40 8.73
CA LYS A 407 -23.95 -31.66 8.57
C LYS A 407 -25.23 -31.46 7.76
N GLY A 408 -26.02 -30.42 8.09
CA GLY A 408 -27.23 -30.07 7.36
C GLY A 408 -26.96 -29.74 5.88
N LYS A 409 -25.99 -28.85 5.63
CA LYS A 409 -25.57 -28.43 4.27
C LYS A 409 -25.08 -29.61 3.44
N TYR A 410 -24.19 -30.44 3.98
CA TYR A 410 -23.58 -31.55 3.28
C TYR A 410 -24.57 -32.68 3.02
N ARG A 411 -25.43 -33.02 3.99
CA ARG A 411 -26.54 -33.97 3.78
C ARG A 411 -27.45 -33.52 2.63
N LYS A 412 -27.87 -32.25 2.62
CA LYS A 412 -28.68 -31.68 1.53
C LYS A 412 -27.98 -31.78 0.17
N ASN A 413 -26.70 -31.45 0.11
CA ASN A 413 -25.92 -31.49 -1.12
C ASN A 413 -25.68 -32.91 -1.63
N LEU A 414 -25.32 -33.85 -0.75
CA LEU A 414 -25.09 -35.25 -1.09
C LEU A 414 -26.36 -35.92 -1.64
N LYS A 415 -27.54 -35.62 -1.06
CA LYS A 415 -28.83 -36.12 -1.57
C LYS A 415 -29.09 -35.75 -3.04
N LYS A 416 -28.58 -34.62 -3.53
CA LYS A 416 -28.71 -34.21 -4.95
C LYS A 416 -28.04 -35.19 -5.92
N TYR A 417 -27.04 -35.96 -5.47
CA TYR A 417 -26.34 -36.93 -6.31
C TYR A 417 -27.14 -38.21 -6.55
N LEU A 418 -28.03 -38.60 -5.63
CA LEU A 418 -28.84 -39.82 -5.72
C LEU A 418 -29.79 -39.83 -6.93
N ASN A 419 -30.22 -38.64 -7.37
CA ASN A 419 -31.18 -38.46 -8.47
C ASN A 419 -30.56 -37.74 -9.69
N GLY A 420 -29.25 -37.49 -9.66
CA GLY A 420 -28.56 -36.74 -10.71
C GLY A 420 -28.38 -37.56 -12.00
N LYS A 421 -29.13 -37.23 -13.06
CA LYS A 421 -29.05 -37.90 -14.39
C LYS A 421 -27.63 -37.87 -15.03
N LYS A 422 -26.76 -36.98 -14.56
CA LYS A 422 -25.36 -36.84 -14.99
C LYS A 422 -24.39 -37.90 -14.44
N TYR A 423 -24.72 -38.53 -13.32
CA TYR A 423 -23.86 -39.53 -12.68
C TYR A 423 -24.30 -40.94 -13.03
N ASN A 424 -23.34 -41.87 -13.05
CA ASN A 424 -23.62 -43.30 -13.13
C ASN A 424 -24.18 -43.72 -11.76
N GLN A 425 -25.50 -43.92 -11.70
CA GLN A 425 -26.20 -44.17 -10.44
C GLN A 425 -25.81 -45.48 -9.76
N LYS A 426 -25.36 -46.50 -10.51
CA LYS A 426 -24.83 -47.75 -9.92
C LYS A 426 -23.56 -47.49 -9.11
N LYS A 427 -22.69 -46.58 -9.58
CA LYS A 427 -21.43 -46.20 -8.90
C LYS A 427 -21.62 -45.09 -7.88
N ALA A 428 -22.51 -44.13 -8.15
CA ALA A 428 -22.70 -42.96 -7.30
C ALA A 428 -23.47 -43.29 -6.00
N LYS A 429 -24.54 -44.08 -6.07
CA LYS A 429 -25.39 -44.39 -4.89
C LYS A 429 -24.59 -44.96 -3.71
N PRO A 430 -23.70 -45.96 -3.87
CA PRO A 430 -22.89 -46.47 -2.76
C PRO A 430 -21.99 -45.41 -2.12
N ILE A 431 -21.35 -44.56 -2.94
CA ILE A 431 -20.50 -43.47 -2.47
C ILE A 431 -21.32 -42.45 -1.68
N VAL A 432 -22.51 -42.08 -2.17
CA VAL A 432 -23.38 -41.14 -1.46
C VAL A 432 -23.85 -41.72 -0.11
N ARG A 433 -24.21 -43.01 -0.04
CA ARG A 433 -24.61 -43.63 1.22
C ARG A 433 -23.48 -43.62 2.25
N LYS A 434 -22.27 -44.03 1.85
CA LYS A 434 -21.07 -43.94 2.71
C LYS A 434 -20.80 -42.50 3.17
N ALA A 435 -20.90 -41.54 2.25
CA ALA A 435 -20.73 -40.13 2.55
C ALA A 435 -21.78 -39.61 3.56
N LEU A 436 -23.05 -39.99 3.40
CA LEU A 436 -24.12 -39.58 4.32
C LEU A 436 -23.92 -40.14 5.73
N LYS A 437 -23.45 -41.39 5.84
CA LYS A 437 -23.09 -42.00 7.13
C LYS A 437 -21.90 -41.27 7.77
N ALA A 438 -20.80 -41.09 7.03
CA ALA A 438 -19.63 -40.36 7.51
C ALA A 438 -19.95 -38.92 7.96
N VAL A 439 -20.83 -38.22 7.22
CA VAL A 439 -21.33 -36.90 7.61
C VAL A 439 -22.13 -36.96 8.92
N SER A 440 -22.88 -38.03 9.16
CA SER A 440 -23.62 -38.21 10.41
C SER A 440 -22.69 -38.45 11.60
N ASP A 441 -21.66 -39.27 11.40
CA ASP A 441 -20.80 -39.81 12.46
C ASP A 441 -19.68 -38.84 12.88
N SER A 442 -19.24 -37.95 11.99
CA SER A 442 -18.14 -37.01 12.26
C SER A 442 -18.45 -36.05 13.43
N GLN A 443 -17.47 -35.84 14.31
CA GLN A 443 -17.60 -34.98 15.50
C GLN A 443 -16.82 -33.67 15.38
N ASP A 444 -15.97 -33.56 14.35
CA ASP A 444 -15.12 -32.39 14.14
C ASP A 444 -15.49 -31.68 12.81
N PRO A 445 -15.69 -30.35 12.82
CA PRO A 445 -16.01 -29.59 11.61
C PRO A 445 -14.98 -29.71 10.48
N GLU A 446 -13.69 -29.79 10.81
CA GLU A 446 -12.60 -29.78 9.86
C GLU A 446 -12.39 -31.15 9.22
N GLU A 447 -12.43 -32.19 10.03
CA GLU A 447 -12.54 -33.57 9.55
C GLU A 447 -13.75 -33.73 8.61
N LEU A 448 -14.91 -33.20 9.00
CA LEU A 448 -16.13 -33.26 8.19
C LEU A 448 -15.97 -32.58 6.82
N ARG A 449 -15.32 -31.40 6.76
CA ARG A 449 -14.99 -30.71 5.50
C ARG A 449 -14.12 -31.59 4.61
N ASN A 450 -13.07 -32.18 5.18
CA ASN A 450 -12.12 -33.04 4.48
C ASN A 450 -12.78 -34.30 3.93
N LEU A 451 -13.59 -34.98 4.75
CA LEU A 451 -14.40 -36.12 4.34
C LEU A 451 -15.33 -35.75 3.18
N TYR A 452 -16.09 -34.65 3.31
CA TYR A 452 -17.00 -34.18 2.26
C TYR A 452 -16.26 -33.87 0.95
N LYS A 453 -15.09 -33.21 1.03
CA LYS A 453 -14.22 -32.93 -0.14
C LYS A 453 -13.77 -34.23 -0.80
N SER A 454 -13.37 -35.23 -0.02
CA SER A 454 -13.00 -36.56 -0.54
C SER A 454 -14.15 -37.25 -1.28
N TYR A 455 -15.32 -37.35 -0.65
CA TYR A 455 -16.49 -37.99 -1.24
C TYR A 455 -16.98 -37.27 -2.51
N THR A 456 -16.99 -35.94 -2.52
CA THR A 456 -17.38 -35.18 -3.72
C THR A 456 -16.41 -35.37 -4.89
N ARG A 457 -15.10 -35.51 -4.63
CA ARG A 457 -14.11 -35.89 -5.67
C ARG A 457 -14.40 -37.29 -6.22
N ALA A 458 -14.67 -38.27 -5.36
CA ALA A 458 -15.04 -39.62 -5.77
C ALA A 458 -16.33 -39.61 -6.63
N LEU A 459 -17.34 -38.83 -6.23
CA LEU A 459 -18.59 -38.67 -6.98
C LEU A 459 -18.36 -38.04 -8.36
N LYS A 460 -17.47 -37.06 -8.49
CA LYS A 460 -17.11 -36.48 -9.81
C LYS A 460 -16.51 -37.53 -10.76
N LYS A 461 -15.82 -38.55 -10.25
CA LYS A 461 -15.29 -39.66 -11.07
C LYS A 461 -16.40 -40.58 -11.61
N THR A 462 -17.60 -40.55 -11.03
CA THR A 462 -18.75 -41.36 -11.48
C THR A 462 -19.58 -40.73 -12.60
N LEU A 463 -19.19 -39.57 -13.14
CA LEU A 463 -19.88 -38.96 -14.26
C LEU A 463 -20.06 -39.95 -15.42
N ARG A 464 -21.25 -39.97 -16.02
CA ARG A 464 -21.52 -40.80 -17.20
C ARG A 464 -20.60 -40.36 -18.33
N SER A 465 -20.19 -41.32 -19.15
CA SER A 465 -19.42 -41.06 -20.36
C SER A 465 -20.25 -41.44 -21.57
N PHE A 466 -20.09 -40.69 -22.65
CA PHE A 466 -20.79 -40.89 -23.91
C PHE A 466 -19.78 -40.98 -25.04
N ARG A 467 -20.08 -41.82 -26.03
CA ARG A 467 -19.20 -42.02 -27.18
C ARG A 467 -19.65 -41.10 -28.30
N ILE A 468 -18.74 -40.27 -28.80
CA ILE A 468 -18.88 -39.57 -30.07
C ILE A 468 -18.22 -40.46 -31.11
N LYS A 469 -19.03 -41.19 -31.88
CA LYS A 469 -18.56 -42.03 -32.97
C LYS A 469 -18.43 -41.18 -34.22
N THR A 470 -17.30 -41.28 -34.89
CA THR A 470 -17.01 -40.56 -36.13
C THR A 470 -16.73 -41.55 -37.25
N GLY A 471 -17.19 -41.25 -38.45
CA GLY A 471 -16.95 -42.04 -39.66
C GLY A 471 -16.83 -41.15 -40.89
N LYS A 472 -16.29 -41.71 -41.97
CA LYS A 472 -16.15 -41.01 -43.24
C LYS A 472 -16.25 -41.95 -44.43
N SER A 473 -16.64 -41.39 -45.58
CA SER A 473 -16.44 -41.99 -46.90
C SER A 473 -15.71 -41.00 -47.81
N GLY A 474 -14.91 -41.49 -48.76
CA GLY A 474 -14.10 -40.69 -49.67
C GLY A 474 -12.82 -40.10 -49.07
N ALA A 475 -12.15 -39.25 -49.85
CA ALA A 475 -10.84 -38.70 -49.57
C ALA A 475 -10.91 -37.43 -48.70
N GLY A 476 -10.85 -37.65 -47.38
CA GLY A 476 -10.74 -36.61 -46.37
C GLY A 476 -10.47 -37.21 -44.99
N THR A 477 -10.48 -36.37 -43.96
CA THR A 477 -10.24 -36.75 -42.56
C THR A 477 -11.36 -36.23 -41.65
N VAL A 478 -11.65 -37.00 -40.61
CA VAL A 478 -12.59 -36.63 -39.54
C VAL A 478 -11.89 -36.90 -38.21
N SER A 479 -12.16 -36.09 -37.19
CA SER A 479 -11.63 -36.34 -35.84
C SER A 479 -11.90 -37.79 -35.39
N LYS A 480 -10.94 -38.41 -34.69
CA LYS A 480 -11.11 -39.78 -34.16
C LYS A 480 -12.28 -39.85 -33.18
N SER A 481 -12.95 -41.00 -33.15
CA SER A 481 -14.02 -41.27 -32.17
C SER A 481 -13.49 -41.09 -30.75
N LYS A 482 -14.28 -40.47 -29.87
CA LYS A 482 -13.84 -40.15 -28.49
C LYS A 482 -14.93 -40.41 -27.46
N THR A 483 -14.52 -40.90 -26.30
CA THR A 483 -15.37 -40.98 -25.11
C THR A 483 -15.28 -39.67 -24.33
N VAL A 484 -16.43 -39.03 -24.10
CA VAL A 484 -16.54 -37.70 -23.48
C VAL A 484 -17.42 -37.80 -22.24
N LYS A 485 -16.96 -37.22 -21.11
CA LYS A 485 -17.76 -37.16 -19.87
C LYS A 485 -18.98 -36.26 -20.04
N TYR A 486 -20.05 -36.57 -19.33
CA TYR A 486 -21.30 -35.81 -19.31
C TYR A 486 -21.03 -34.30 -19.16
N GLY A 487 -21.64 -33.49 -20.02
CA GLY A 487 -21.60 -32.04 -19.98
C GLY A 487 -20.33 -31.41 -20.55
N LYS A 488 -19.30 -32.18 -20.89
CA LYS A 488 -18.07 -31.64 -21.48
C LYS A 488 -18.30 -31.25 -22.94
N LYS A 489 -17.59 -30.20 -23.38
CA LYS A 489 -17.52 -29.75 -24.77
C LYS A 489 -16.64 -30.71 -25.58
N TYR A 490 -17.02 -30.94 -26.83
CA TYR A 490 -16.18 -31.65 -27.79
C TYR A 490 -16.35 -31.07 -29.20
N VAL A 491 -15.27 -30.99 -29.96
CA VAL A 491 -15.27 -30.44 -31.32
C VAL A 491 -14.82 -31.53 -32.28
N VAL A 492 -15.65 -31.80 -33.28
CA VAL A 492 -15.31 -32.68 -34.41
C VAL A 492 -14.87 -31.82 -35.58
N LYS A 493 -13.61 -31.98 -35.99
CA LYS A 493 -13.06 -31.40 -37.23
C LYS A 493 -13.34 -32.34 -38.41
N VAL A 494 -13.71 -31.75 -39.54
CA VAL A 494 -13.94 -32.42 -40.83
C VAL A 494 -13.10 -31.66 -41.85
N THR A 495 -12.17 -32.34 -42.50
CA THR A 495 -11.20 -31.72 -43.42
C THR A 495 -11.09 -32.57 -44.69
N PRO A 496 -11.52 -32.07 -45.85
CA PRO A 496 -11.30 -32.77 -47.12
C PRO A 496 -9.79 -32.87 -47.43
N ARG A 497 -9.37 -33.89 -48.20
CA ARG A 497 -8.01 -33.94 -48.74
C ARG A 497 -7.87 -32.88 -49.83
N ALA A 498 -6.66 -32.40 -50.10
CA ALA A 498 -6.40 -31.51 -51.23
C ALA A 498 -7.00 -32.09 -52.53
N GLY A 499 -7.70 -31.25 -53.31
CA GLY A 499 -8.43 -31.65 -54.51
C GLY A 499 -9.86 -32.18 -54.28
N HIS A 500 -10.29 -32.39 -53.04
CA HIS A 500 -11.63 -32.90 -52.71
C HIS A 500 -12.50 -31.86 -51.98
N ARG A 501 -13.82 -32.06 -51.98
CA ARG A 501 -14.77 -31.24 -51.21
C ARG A 501 -15.63 -32.07 -50.26
N THR A 502 -16.16 -31.44 -49.22
CA THR A 502 -17.14 -32.10 -48.34
C THR A 502 -18.51 -32.06 -49.01
N VAL A 503 -19.09 -33.23 -49.26
CA VAL A 503 -20.39 -33.40 -49.92
C VAL A 503 -21.53 -33.28 -48.91
N SER A 504 -21.38 -33.99 -47.78
CA SER A 504 -22.39 -33.97 -46.73
C SER A 504 -21.79 -34.28 -45.36
N VAL A 505 -22.43 -33.76 -44.31
CA VAL A 505 -22.18 -34.19 -42.93
C VAL A 505 -23.50 -34.52 -42.25
N LYS A 506 -23.61 -35.73 -41.72
CA LYS A 506 -24.73 -36.18 -40.88
C LYS A 506 -24.31 -36.21 -39.42
N ILE A 507 -25.12 -35.61 -38.55
CA ILE A 507 -24.99 -35.76 -37.09
C ILE A 507 -26.27 -36.42 -36.58
N ASP A 508 -26.13 -37.58 -35.93
CA ASP A 508 -27.24 -38.43 -35.48
C ASP A 508 -28.24 -38.74 -36.59
N GLY A 509 -27.73 -39.04 -37.79
CA GLY A 509 -28.53 -39.36 -38.97
C GLY A 509 -29.11 -38.15 -39.73
N LYS A 510 -29.05 -36.94 -39.16
CA LYS A 510 -29.61 -35.72 -39.77
C LYS A 510 -28.53 -34.89 -40.48
N TYR A 511 -28.80 -34.45 -41.70
CA TYR A 511 -27.91 -33.56 -42.46
C TYR A 511 -27.72 -32.23 -41.75
N ARG A 512 -26.50 -31.69 -41.81
CA ARG A 512 -26.11 -30.40 -41.23
C ARG A 512 -25.45 -29.52 -42.28
N LYS A 513 -25.54 -28.21 -42.07
CA LYS A 513 -24.78 -27.22 -42.86
C LYS A 513 -23.29 -27.56 -42.82
N LEU A 514 -22.68 -27.58 -44.00
CA LEU A 514 -21.27 -27.89 -44.18
C LEU A 514 -20.40 -26.87 -43.44
N LYS A 515 -19.59 -27.38 -42.52
CA LYS A 515 -18.59 -26.64 -41.74
C LYS A 515 -17.37 -27.53 -41.55
N ASN A 516 -16.20 -26.91 -41.40
CA ASN A 516 -14.97 -27.64 -41.07
C ASN A 516 -14.89 -28.05 -39.59
N LYS A 517 -15.79 -27.50 -38.75
CA LYS A 517 -15.86 -27.76 -37.30
C LYS A 517 -17.31 -27.88 -36.83
N TYR A 518 -17.61 -28.95 -36.11
CA TYR A 518 -18.89 -29.20 -35.43
C TYR A 518 -18.67 -29.27 -33.93
N THR A 519 -19.26 -28.32 -33.20
CA THR A 519 -19.06 -28.18 -31.75
C THR A 519 -20.26 -28.71 -30.97
N PHE A 520 -20.04 -29.74 -30.16
CA PHE A 520 -20.95 -30.16 -29.10
C PHE A 520 -20.65 -29.31 -27.86
N LYS A 521 -21.48 -28.30 -27.57
CA LYS A 521 -21.28 -27.41 -26.41
C LYS A 521 -21.34 -28.17 -25.08
N SER A 522 -22.18 -29.21 -24.98
CA SER A 522 -22.30 -30.09 -23.81
C SER A 522 -22.80 -31.47 -24.22
N VAL A 523 -21.97 -32.51 -24.13
CA VAL A 523 -22.34 -33.89 -24.47
C VAL A 523 -23.20 -34.53 -23.38
N LYS A 524 -24.46 -34.84 -23.68
CA LYS A 524 -25.42 -35.45 -22.72
C LYS A 524 -25.92 -36.85 -23.12
N LYS A 525 -25.57 -37.29 -24.34
CA LYS A 525 -25.81 -38.63 -24.89
C LYS A 525 -24.71 -38.94 -25.91
N SER A 526 -24.62 -40.19 -26.34
CA SER A 526 -23.72 -40.58 -27.44
C SER A 526 -24.21 -39.97 -28.75
N HIS A 527 -23.28 -39.63 -29.65
CA HIS A 527 -23.58 -39.03 -30.95
C HIS A 527 -22.82 -39.76 -32.06
N THR A 528 -23.37 -39.73 -33.27
CA THR A 528 -22.68 -40.18 -34.49
C THR A 528 -22.44 -38.99 -35.41
N VAL A 529 -21.23 -38.88 -35.97
CA VAL A 529 -20.88 -37.88 -36.99
C VAL A 529 -20.30 -38.62 -38.19
N TYR A 530 -20.91 -38.44 -39.35
CA TYR A 530 -20.46 -39.06 -40.60
C TYR A 530 -20.28 -38.01 -41.67
N ALA A 531 -19.11 -37.97 -42.30
CA ALA A 531 -18.79 -37.04 -43.38
C ALA A 531 -18.54 -37.78 -44.69
N VAL A 532 -19.02 -37.24 -45.80
CA VAL A 532 -18.76 -37.76 -47.14
C VAL A 532 -17.94 -36.74 -47.91
N PHE A 533 -16.85 -37.20 -48.53
CA PHE A 533 -15.97 -36.43 -49.38
C PHE A 533 -16.02 -36.98 -50.81
N GLN A 534 -15.86 -36.10 -51.81
CA GLN A 534 -15.70 -36.48 -53.21
C GLN A 534 -14.62 -35.64 -53.86
#